data_AF-A0A924DVW7-F1
#
_entry.id   AF-A0A924DVW7-F1
#
_cell.length_a   1.000
_cell.length_b   1.000
_cell.length_c   1.000
_cell.angle_alpha   90.00
_cell.angle_beta   90.00
_cell.angle_gamma   90.00
#
_symmetry.space_group_name_H-M   'P 1'
#
loop_
_entity.id
_entity.type
_entity.pdbx_description
1 polymer ?
#
loop_
_entity_poly.entity_id
_entity_poly.type
_entity_poly.pdbx_seq_one_letter_code
_entity_poly.pdbx_strand_id
1 'polypeptide(L)' 'MTLMTREDETGFVNLVVWQQVIDQYRIIAKTEPFLGVSGKLQAKDGVMHLVAGRLWRPTGIVQPVDAGSRDFR' A
#
# COMPACT_ATOMS: atom_id res chain seq x y z
N MET A 1 12.46 16.17 5.62
CA MET A 1 11.25 15.51 6.13
C MET A 1 10.08 16.40 5.78
N THR A 2 9.20 15.98 4.88
CA THR A 2 8.08 16.80 4.43
C THR A 2 6.81 16.03 4.73
N LEU A 3 5.99 16.57 5.64
CA LEU A 3 4.64 16.10 5.88
C LEU A 3 3.71 16.73 4.84
N MET A 4 2.91 15.90 4.19
CA MET A 4 1.69 16.34 3.51
C MET A 4 0.55 15.55 4.13
N THR A 5 -0.36 16.25 4.80
CA THR A 5 -1.58 15.67 5.37
C THR A 5 -2.71 15.96 4.40
N ARG A 6 -3.36 14.91 3.89
CA ARG A 6 -4.63 15.04 3.17
C ARG A 6 -5.67 14.25 3.96
N GLU A 7 -6.65 14.99 4.46
CA GLU A 7 -7.89 14.47 5.06
C GLU A 7 -8.59 13.56 4.05
N ASP A 8 -8.89 12.31 4.41
CA ASP A 8 -10.08 11.63 3.88
C ASP A 8 -10.51 10.43 4.75
N GLU A 9 -11.82 10.40 5.00
CA GLU A 9 -12.57 9.59 5.97
C GLU A 9 -12.95 8.19 5.45
N THR A 10 -12.03 7.40 4.90
CA THR A 10 -12.39 6.08 4.32
C THR A 10 -11.33 4.98 4.40
N GLY A 11 -10.53 4.94 5.49
CA GLY A 11 -9.77 3.74 5.84
C GLY A 11 -8.57 3.45 4.92
N PHE A 12 -7.64 4.39 4.82
CA PHE A 12 -6.36 4.17 4.14
C PHE A 12 -5.51 3.18 4.93
N VAL A 13 -5.04 2.13 4.25
CA VAL A 13 -3.97 1.27 4.76
C VAL A 13 -2.64 1.97 4.44
N ASN A 14 -1.90 2.33 5.48
CA ASN A 14 -0.59 2.96 5.34
C ASN A 14 0.41 1.95 4.76
N LEU A 15 0.81 2.15 3.51
CA LEU A 15 1.82 1.32 2.89
C LEU A 15 3.21 1.70 3.40
N VAL A 16 3.88 0.78 4.08
CA VAL A 16 5.27 0.91 4.53
C VAL A 16 6.17 0.13 3.59
N VAL A 17 7.02 0.83 2.85
CA VAL A 17 8.00 0.21 1.94
C VAL A 17 9.41 0.51 2.44
N TRP A 18 10.14 -0.54 2.85
CA TRP A 18 11.52 -0.42 3.30
C TRP A 18 12.48 -0.20 2.13
N GLN A 19 13.58 0.51 2.37
CA GLN A 19 14.59 0.79 1.35
C GLN A 19 15.10 -0.49 0.66
N GLN A 20 15.29 -1.57 1.43
CA GLN A 20 15.71 -2.87 0.89
C GLN A 20 14.76 -3.42 -0.18
N VAL A 21 13.45 -3.21 -0.01
CA VAL A 21 12.41 -3.63 -0.96
C VAL A 21 12.44 -2.73 -2.19
N ILE A 22 12.59 -1.42 -1.99
CA ILE A 22 12.76 -0.47 -3.11
C ILE A 22 14.00 -0.80 -3.93
N ASP A 23 15.12 -1.10 -3.30
CA ASP A 23 16.37 -1.40 -4.00
C ASP A 23 16.26 -2.71 -4.79
N GLN A 24 15.60 -3.72 -4.21
CA GLN A 24 15.34 -5.00 -4.86
C GLN A 24 14.40 -4.87 -6.07
N TYR A 25 13.43 -3.95 -6.02
CA TYR A 25 12.41 -3.78 -7.07
C TYR A 25 12.45 -2.39 -7.73
N ARG A 26 13.64 -1.76 -7.77
CA ARG A 26 13.85 -0.34 -8.13
C ARG A 26 13.25 0.06 -9.47
N ILE A 27 13.31 -0.85 -10.44
CA ILE A 27 12.78 -0.59 -11.79
C ILE A 27 11.27 -0.41 -11.70
N ILE A 28 10.55 -1.43 -11.22
CA ILE A 28 9.09 -1.43 -11.12
C ILE A 28 8.60 -0.28 -10.21
N ALA A 29 9.29 -0.01 -9.10
CA ALA A 29 8.95 1.07 -8.18
C ALA A 29 9.04 2.48 -8.81
N LYS A 30 9.84 2.66 -9.87
CA LYS A 30 10.05 3.96 -10.53
C LYS A 30 9.36 4.10 -11.89
N THR A 31 9.11 2.99 -12.57
CA THR A 31 8.62 3.01 -13.96
C THR A 31 7.11 2.78 -14.06
N GLU A 32 6.47 2.24 -13.03
CA GLU A 32 5.07 1.85 -13.09
C GLU A 32 4.14 2.91 -12.49
N PRO A 33 3.08 3.32 -13.22
CA PRO A 33 2.04 4.20 -12.67
C PRO A 33 1.13 3.46 -11.68
N PHE A 34 1.07 2.12 -11.75
CA PHE A 34 0.30 1.27 -10.86
C PHE A 34 1.17 0.14 -10.33
N LEU A 35 1.21 0.02 -9.00
CA LEU A 35 2.07 -0.93 -8.32
C LEU A 35 1.25 -1.89 -7.47
N GLY A 36 1.33 -3.17 -7.79
CA GLY A 36 0.84 -4.24 -6.95
C GLY A 36 1.80 -4.46 -5.79
N VAL A 37 1.26 -4.53 -4.57
CA VAL A 37 2.06 -4.72 -3.36
C VAL A 37 1.54 -5.92 -2.58
N SER A 38 2.45 -6.83 -2.24
CA SER A 38 2.17 -7.96 -1.35
C SER A 38 3.03 -7.83 -0.11
N GLY A 39 2.41 -8.02 1.04
CA GLY A 39 3.02 -7.67 2.31
C GLY A 39 2.23 -8.18 3.50
N LYS A 40 2.69 -7.81 4.70
CA LYS A 40 2.01 -8.14 5.95
C LYS A 40 1.16 -6.95 6.38
N LEU A 41 -0.13 -7.18 6.59
CA LEU A 41 -1.03 -6.21 7.20
C LEU A 41 -0.82 -6.22 8.72
N GLN A 42 -0.63 -5.05 9.31
CA GLN A 42 -0.46 -4.83 10.73
C GLN A 42 -1.46 -3.78 11.18
N ALA A 43 -2.25 -4.08 12.21
CA ALA A 43 -3.13 -3.11 12.84
C ALA A 43 -2.49 -2.67 14.15
N LYS A 44 -2.31 -1.36 14.33
CA LYS A 44 -1.77 -0.76 15.55
C LYS A 44 -2.54 0.52 15.87
N ASP A 45 -3.05 0.63 17.08
CA ASP A 45 -3.74 1.83 17.58
C ASP A 45 -4.89 2.31 16.65
N GLY A 46 -5.62 1.36 16.06
CA GLY A 46 -6.72 1.64 15.12
C GLY A 46 -6.27 1.96 13.68
N VAL A 47 -4.97 2.03 13.42
CA VAL A 47 -4.41 2.30 12.09
C VAL A 47 -3.93 1.00 11.45
N MET A 48 -4.31 0.78 10.19
CA MET A 48 -3.82 -0.35 9.39
C MET A 48 -2.58 0.04 8.60
N HIS A 49 -1.54 -0.77 8.67
CA HIS A 49 -0.28 -0.62 7.94
C HIS A 49 -0.01 -1.86 7.10
N LEU A 50 0.27 -1.71 5.81
CA LEU A 50 0.74 -2.80 4.96
C LEU A 50 2.25 -2.69 4.80
N VAL A 51 2.99 -3.60 5.43
CA VAL A 51 4.45 -3.68 5.28
C VAL A 51 4.76 -4.45 4.00
N ALA A 52 5.24 -3.76 2.97
CA ALA A 52 5.59 -4.33 1.68
C ALA A 52 6.72 -5.36 1.83
N GLY A 53 6.50 -6.57 1.31
CA GLY A 53 7.53 -7.59 1.15
C GLY A 53 7.89 -7.84 -0.31
N ARG A 54 6.99 -7.54 -1.24
CA ARG A 54 7.20 -7.72 -2.68
C ARG A 54 6.41 -6.69 -3.48
N LEU A 55 7.06 -6.14 -4.50
CA LEU A 55 6.46 -5.25 -5.48
C LEU A 55 6.30 -6.00 -6.80
N TRP A 56 5.18 -5.79 -7.49
CA TRP A 56 4.88 -6.43 -8.77
C TRP A 56 4.04 -5.53 -9.66
N ARG A 57 4.19 -5.68 -10.98
CA ARG A 57 3.36 -4.99 -11.95
C ARG A 57 2.05 -5.77 -12.10
N PRO A 58 0.88 -5.14 -11.86
CA PRO A 58 -0.39 -5.79 -12.15
C PRO A 58 -0.57 -5.92 -13.66
N THR A 59 -0.67 -7.16 -14.13
CA THR A 59 -1.02 -7.49 -15.51
C THR A 59 -2.50 -7.83 -15.57
N GLY A 60 -3.34 -6.84 -15.87
CA GLY A 60 -4.79 -6.99 -16.01
C GLY A 60 -5.56 -5.71 -15.63
N ILE A 61 -6.85 -5.64 -15.96
CA ILE A 61 -7.75 -4.62 -15.41
C ILE A 61 -7.88 -4.91 -13.92
N VAL A 62 -7.17 -4.14 -13.10
CA VAL A 62 -7.38 -4.13 -11.65
C VAL A 62 -8.70 -3.41 -11.43
N GLN A 63 -9.79 -4.15 -11.39
CA GLN A 63 -10.98 -3.64 -10.72
C GLN A 63 -10.57 -3.43 -9.26
N PRO A 64 -10.77 -2.24 -8.67
CA PRO A 64 -10.68 -2.08 -7.24
C PRO A 64 -11.56 -3.20 -6.66
N VAL A 65 -10.94 -4.18 -6.03
CA VAL A 65 -11.70 -5.08 -5.17
C VAL A 65 -12.20 -4.13 -4.10
N ASP A 66 -13.50 -3.87 -4.08
CA ASP A 66 -14.15 -3.23 -2.94
C ASP A 66 -13.66 -3.98 -1.72
N ALA A 67 -12.64 -3.42 -1.05
CA ALA A 67 -12.09 -3.93 0.17
C ALA A 67 -13.18 -3.64 1.18
N GLY A 68 -14.15 -4.57 1.24
CA GLY A 68 -15.45 -4.36 1.86
C GLY A 68 -15.29 -3.61 3.16
N SER A 69 -15.96 -2.46 3.23
CA SER A 69 -16.12 -1.65 4.43
C SER A 69 -16.44 -2.59 5.58
N ARG A 70 -15.44 -2.89 6.41
CA ARG A 70 -15.67 -3.66 7.63
C ARG A 70 -15.97 -2.63 8.69
N ASP A 71 -17.25 -2.45 8.96
CA ASP A 71 -17.74 -1.69 10.10
C ASP A 71 -17.19 -2.34 11.38
N PHE A 72 -16.15 -1.75 11.95
CA PHE A 72 -15.73 -2.08 13.30
C PHE A 72 -16.44 -1.11 14.24
N ARG A 73 -17.46 -1.63 14.91
CA ARG A 73 -18.19 -1.01 16.01
C ARG A 73 -17.28 -0.70 17.20
#